data_AF-A0A382DAD9-F1
#
_entry.id   AF-A0A382DAD9-F1
#
_cell.length_a   1.000
_cell.length_b   1.000
_cell.length_c   1.000
_cell.angle_alpha   90.00
_cell.angle_beta   90.00
_cell.angle_gamma   90.00
#
_symmetry.space_group_name_H-M   'P 1'
#
loop_
_entity.id
_entity.type
_entity.pdbx_description
1 polymer ?
#
loop_
_entity_poly.entity_id
_entity_poly.type
_entity_poly.pdbx_seq_one_letter_code
_entity_poly.pdbx_strand_id
1 'polypeptide(L)'
;MRLHRFASLLVLSLGFTGLQLGPASVHAQSSNDFTPVTDAMLANPSPDDWLMWRRTLDGWGYSPLDQITRDNVDSLNLAWTRALRTGSMEGTPLAYDGVIYMPNSSDAIQAIDAVTGDLKWEYLRDLPDDVYDFVGGNARNNRNIAIYDRFIVNTSDDDYAFALDATTGELAWETQIFDYRVTPAGHSSGPIVADGKMISGRSCRPAGGPESCVIVAHDARTGEELWRRRTVPAPGEPGDETWGGVPFEQRIHVGTWMPPSYDPDLRLIYQGTSV
;
A
#
# COMPACT_ATOMS: atom_id res chain seq x y z
N MET A 1 35.03 74.48 -59.86
CA MET A 1 35.52 73.81 -58.63
C MET A 1 35.30 72.30 -58.83
N ARG A 2 36.39 71.53 -58.80
CA ARG A 2 36.50 70.15 -59.27
C ARG A 2 35.94 69.12 -58.27
N LEU A 3 35.61 67.95 -58.81
CA LEU A 3 35.19 66.69 -58.19
C LEU A 3 35.93 66.34 -56.88
N HIS A 4 35.22 65.66 -55.96
CA HIS A 4 35.74 64.44 -55.32
C HIS A 4 34.62 63.41 -55.05
N ARG A 5 34.96 62.16 -55.35
CA ARG A 5 34.22 60.91 -55.12
C ARG A 5 34.28 60.54 -53.64
N PHE A 6 33.28 59.83 -53.13
CA PHE A 6 33.49 58.84 -52.06
C PHE A 6 32.63 57.59 -52.32
N ALA A 7 33.28 56.45 -52.08
CA ALA A 7 32.80 55.11 -52.33
C ALA A 7 32.47 54.40 -51.01
N SER A 8 31.44 53.56 -51.09
CA SER A 8 31.21 52.26 -50.43
C SER A 8 31.36 52.07 -48.92
N LEU A 9 30.32 51.53 -48.28
CA LEU A 9 30.47 50.38 -47.39
C LEU A 9 29.20 49.51 -47.39
N LEU A 10 29.41 48.25 -47.81
CA LEU A 10 28.47 47.15 -47.80
C LEU A 10 28.62 46.42 -46.46
N VAL A 11 27.52 46.20 -45.72
CA VAL A 11 27.50 45.29 -44.57
C VAL A 11 26.52 44.17 -44.90
N LEU A 12 27.05 42.97 -45.21
CA LEU A 12 26.28 41.74 -45.26
C LEU A 12 26.13 41.20 -43.83
N SER A 13 24.91 41.18 -43.30
CA SER A 13 24.55 40.43 -42.11
C SER A 13 24.15 39.00 -42.49
N LEU A 14 25.01 38.03 -42.21
CA LEU A 14 24.64 36.61 -42.23
C LEU A 14 23.78 36.31 -40.98
N GLY A 15 22.49 36.03 -41.20
CA GLY A 15 21.61 35.50 -40.15
C GLY A 15 21.90 34.03 -39.90
N PHE A 16 22.52 33.70 -38.77
CA PHE A 16 22.55 32.33 -38.24
C PHE A 16 21.17 31.99 -37.68
N THR A 17 20.45 31.08 -38.33
CA THR A 17 19.22 30.48 -37.78
C THR A 17 19.64 29.39 -36.79
N GLY A 18 19.69 29.72 -35.51
CA GLY A 18 19.89 28.74 -34.45
C GLY A 18 18.63 27.88 -34.29
N LEU A 19 18.74 26.59 -34.59
CA LEU A 19 17.70 25.60 -34.29
C LEU A 19 17.70 25.38 -32.77
N GLN A 20 16.78 26.01 -32.05
CA GLN A 20 16.57 25.73 -30.63
C GLN A 20 15.83 24.39 -30.49
N LEU A 21 16.55 23.34 -30.11
CA LEU A 21 15.97 22.12 -29.58
C LEU A 21 15.45 22.43 -28.16
N GLY A 22 14.15 22.70 -28.06
CA GLY A 22 13.48 22.78 -26.76
C GLY A 22 13.51 21.41 -26.06
N PRO A 23 13.50 21.37 -24.71
CA PRO A 23 13.42 20.12 -23.98
C PRO A 23 12.12 19.40 -24.37
N ALA A 24 12.25 18.13 -24.78
CA ALA A 24 11.10 17.27 -24.98
C ALA A 24 10.43 17.05 -23.62
N SER A 25 9.28 17.68 -23.40
CA SER A 25 8.40 17.35 -22.28
C SER A 25 7.88 15.94 -22.50
N VAL A 26 8.53 14.95 -21.88
CA VAL A 26 8.00 13.59 -21.76
C VAL A 26 6.76 13.69 -20.88
N HIS A 27 5.60 13.86 -21.49
CA HIS A 27 4.34 13.62 -20.81
C HIS A 27 4.24 12.12 -20.65
N ALA A 28 4.47 11.63 -19.42
CA ALA A 28 4.11 10.27 -19.05
C ALA A 28 2.63 10.10 -19.40
N GLN A 29 2.37 9.27 -20.41
CA GLN A 29 1.03 8.94 -20.85
C GLN A 29 0.44 8.01 -19.80
N SER A 30 -0.15 8.59 -18.75
CA SER A 30 -1.02 7.81 -17.85
C SER A 30 -2.10 7.20 -18.72
N SER A 31 -2.17 5.87 -18.76
CA SER A 31 -3.24 5.18 -19.45
C SER A 31 -4.54 5.56 -18.74
N ASN A 32 -5.41 6.32 -19.41
CA ASN A 32 -6.77 6.64 -18.97
C ASN A 32 -7.71 5.41 -18.87
N ASP A 33 -7.17 4.19 -18.83
CA ASP A 33 -7.91 2.93 -18.97
C ASP A 33 -8.01 2.11 -17.66
N PHE A 34 -7.54 2.66 -16.53
CA PHE A 34 -7.70 1.99 -15.24
C PHE A 34 -9.13 2.19 -14.71
N THR A 35 -9.85 1.10 -14.48
CA THR A 35 -11.19 1.15 -13.85
C THR A 35 -11.04 1.33 -12.34
N PRO A 36 -11.50 2.44 -11.73
CA PRO A 36 -11.36 2.64 -10.29
C PRO A 36 -12.15 1.63 -9.46
N VAL A 37 -11.51 1.04 -8.44
CA VAL A 37 -12.16 0.11 -7.53
C VAL A 37 -13.11 0.85 -6.58
N THR A 38 -14.35 0.40 -6.50
CA THR A 38 -15.40 1.00 -5.66
C THR A 38 -15.78 0.09 -4.50
N ASP A 39 -16.48 0.62 -3.48
CA ASP A 39 -17.00 -0.20 -2.38
C ASP A 39 -17.95 -1.31 -2.88
N ALA A 40 -18.70 -1.05 -3.95
CA ALA A 40 -19.57 -2.05 -4.57
C ALA A 40 -18.77 -3.22 -5.15
N MET A 41 -17.60 -2.95 -5.72
CA MET A 41 -16.69 -3.99 -6.22
C MET A 41 -16.01 -4.75 -5.08
N LEU A 42 -15.66 -4.08 -3.98
CA LEU A 42 -15.11 -4.75 -2.80
C LEU A 42 -16.15 -5.68 -2.13
N ALA A 43 -17.42 -5.28 -2.10
CA ALA A 43 -18.50 -6.07 -1.55
C ALA A 43 -18.89 -7.25 -2.46
N ASN A 44 -18.85 -7.07 -3.78
CA ASN A 44 -19.19 -8.10 -4.76
C ASN A 44 -18.20 -8.10 -5.94
N PRO A 45 -16.99 -8.63 -5.74
CA PRO A 45 -15.97 -8.62 -6.79
C PRO A 45 -16.33 -9.58 -7.92
N SER A 46 -15.84 -9.28 -9.13
CA SER A 46 -15.89 -10.22 -10.25
C SER A 46 -15.33 -11.59 -9.82
N PRO A 47 -15.87 -12.72 -10.32
CA PRO A 47 -15.24 -14.04 -10.18
C PRO A 47 -13.75 -14.05 -10.57
N ASP A 48 -13.38 -13.20 -11.53
CA ASP A 48 -12.02 -13.12 -12.08
C ASP A 48 -11.05 -12.30 -11.21
N ASP A 49 -11.56 -11.56 -10.22
CA ASP A 49 -10.76 -10.67 -9.37
C ASP A 49 -10.61 -11.21 -7.93
N TRP A 50 -9.48 -10.84 -7.31
CA TRP A 50 -9.16 -11.06 -5.90
C TRP A 50 -8.65 -9.76 -5.28
N LEU A 51 -9.59 -8.89 -4.87
CA LEU A 51 -9.31 -7.48 -4.52
C LEU A 51 -8.76 -7.25 -3.10
N MET A 52 -8.65 -8.28 -2.27
CA MET A 52 -8.22 -8.16 -0.87
C MET A 52 -7.81 -9.53 -0.30
N TRP A 53 -7.21 -9.56 0.88
CA TRP A 53 -6.68 -10.77 1.54
C TRP A 53 -7.52 -12.04 1.38
N ARG A 54 -8.83 -11.95 1.61
CA ARG A 54 -9.77 -13.09 1.58
C ARG A 54 -10.82 -12.97 0.48
N ARG A 55 -10.52 -12.23 -0.60
CA ARG A 55 -11.39 -11.88 -1.73
C ARG A 55 -12.58 -10.99 -1.40
N THR A 56 -13.36 -11.34 -0.37
CA THR A 56 -14.60 -10.66 0.06
C THR A 56 -14.47 -10.14 1.48
N LEU A 57 -15.24 -9.09 1.80
CA LEU A 57 -15.19 -8.38 3.09
C LEU A 57 -15.58 -9.27 4.29
N ASP A 58 -16.40 -10.30 4.05
CA ASP A 58 -16.78 -11.33 5.02
C ASP A 58 -15.66 -12.33 5.38
N GLY A 59 -14.51 -12.26 4.71
CA GLY A 59 -13.32 -13.02 5.06
C GLY A 59 -13.29 -14.47 4.55
N TRP A 60 -14.19 -14.88 3.65
CA TRP A 60 -14.37 -16.29 3.29
C TRP A 60 -13.15 -16.93 2.62
N GLY A 61 -12.42 -16.19 1.78
CA GLY A 61 -11.31 -16.73 0.96
C GLY A 61 -11.75 -17.87 0.06
N TYR A 62 -12.92 -17.71 -0.54
CA TYR A 62 -13.53 -18.64 -1.48
C TYR A 62 -13.49 -18.04 -2.89
N SER A 63 -13.03 -18.80 -3.88
CA SER A 63 -13.16 -18.45 -5.30
C SER A 63 -14.38 -19.15 -5.91
N PRO A 64 -15.26 -18.42 -6.62
CA PRO A 64 -16.40 -19.02 -7.32
C PRO A 64 -16.02 -19.67 -8.66
N LEU A 65 -14.78 -19.54 -9.13
CA LEU A 65 -14.33 -20.17 -10.38
C LEU A 65 -14.32 -21.70 -10.23
N ASP A 66 -14.84 -22.38 -11.25
CA ASP A 66 -15.05 -23.84 -11.24
C ASP A 66 -14.37 -24.56 -12.40
N GLN A 67 -13.49 -23.88 -13.14
CA GLN A 67 -12.72 -24.51 -14.23
C GLN A 67 -11.83 -25.65 -13.72
N ILE A 68 -11.20 -25.46 -12.55
CA ILE A 68 -10.39 -26.47 -11.87
C ILE A 68 -11.31 -27.19 -10.87
N THR A 69 -11.47 -28.49 -11.05
CA THR A 69 -12.36 -29.35 -10.27
C THR A 69 -11.62 -30.58 -9.75
N ARG A 70 -12.30 -31.38 -8.94
CA ARG A 70 -11.78 -32.69 -8.47
C ARG A 70 -11.45 -33.65 -9.60
N ASP A 71 -12.09 -33.48 -10.77
CA ASP A 71 -11.95 -34.40 -11.91
C ASP A 71 -10.78 -34.05 -12.83
N ASN A 72 -10.18 -32.85 -12.69
CA ASN A 72 -9.10 -32.38 -13.58
C ASN A 72 -7.90 -31.73 -12.88
N VAL A 73 -7.93 -31.58 -11.54
CA VAL A 73 -6.84 -30.95 -10.76
C VAL A 73 -5.50 -31.67 -10.91
N ASP A 74 -5.53 -32.97 -11.19
CA ASP A 74 -4.36 -33.81 -11.46
C ASP A 74 -3.60 -33.41 -12.74
N SER A 75 -4.25 -32.66 -13.63
CA SER A 75 -3.70 -32.19 -14.90
C SER A 75 -3.13 -30.76 -14.82
N LEU A 76 -3.08 -30.16 -13.63
CA LEU A 76 -2.47 -28.85 -13.43
C LEU A 76 -0.98 -28.86 -13.75
N ASN A 77 -0.54 -27.83 -14.47
CA ASN A 77 0.86 -27.61 -14.81
C ASN A 77 1.27 -26.19 -14.42
N LEU A 78 2.56 -26.00 -14.11
CA LEU A 78 3.13 -24.68 -13.87
C LEU A 78 3.00 -23.82 -15.14
N ALA A 79 2.25 -22.72 -15.06
CA ALA A 79 2.14 -21.77 -16.15
C ALA A 79 3.37 -20.86 -16.26
N TRP A 80 3.76 -20.24 -15.14
CA TRP A 80 4.96 -19.43 -15.01
C TRP A 80 5.40 -19.37 -13.54
N THR A 81 6.63 -18.89 -13.31
CA THR A 81 7.18 -18.64 -11.97
C THR A 81 7.99 -17.36 -12.00
N ARG A 82 7.96 -16.60 -10.89
CA ARG A 82 8.74 -15.38 -10.71
C ARG A 82 9.45 -15.40 -9.37
N ALA A 83 10.71 -14.97 -9.36
CA ALA A 83 11.44 -14.77 -8.12
C ALA A 83 10.90 -13.54 -7.37
N LEU A 84 10.59 -13.74 -6.08
CA LEU A 84 10.24 -12.69 -5.14
C LEU A 84 11.50 -12.15 -4.45
N ARG A 85 11.33 -11.08 -3.69
CA ARG A 85 12.41 -10.51 -2.86
C ARG A 85 12.82 -11.52 -1.77
N THR A 86 14.05 -11.41 -1.32
CA THR A 86 14.51 -12.18 -0.15
C THR A 86 13.80 -11.73 1.11
N GLY A 87 13.37 -12.67 1.95
CA GLY A 87 12.76 -12.39 3.24
C GLY A 87 11.67 -13.40 3.58
N SER A 88 10.94 -13.16 4.67
CA SER A 88 9.78 -13.97 5.02
C SER A 88 8.62 -13.60 4.10
N MET A 89 8.11 -14.58 3.35
CA MET A 89 6.98 -14.38 2.45
C MET A 89 5.71 -14.94 3.08
N GLU A 90 4.84 -14.04 3.51
CA GLU A 90 3.48 -14.35 3.98
C GLU A 90 2.40 -13.66 3.13
N GLY A 91 2.84 -12.95 2.07
CA GLY A 91 1.98 -12.12 1.23
C GLY A 91 0.94 -12.93 0.47
N THR A 92 -0.26 -12.37 0.41
CA THR A 92 -1.34 -12.84 -0.48
C THR A 92 -1.37 -11.95 -1.71
N PRO A 93 -1.30 -12.50 -2.93
CA PRO A 93 -1.42 -11.71 -4.14
C PRO A 93 -2.82 -11.11 -4.24
N LEU A 94 -2.88 -9.82 -4.54
CA LEU A 94 -4.10 -9.14 -4.96
C LEU A 94 -4.16 -9.19 -6.49
N ALA A 95 -5.26 -9.68 -7.06
CA ALA A 95 -5.43 -9.79 -8.51
C ALA A 95 -6.57 -8.88 -8.97
N TYR A 96 -6.28 -7.97 -9.91
CA TYR A 96 -7.26 -7.07 -10.49
C TYR A 96 -6.90 -6.77 -11.94
N ASP A 97 -7.87 -6.93 -12.83
CA ASP A 97 -7.76 -6.53 -14.26
C ASP A 97 -6.49 -7.07 -14.95
N GLY A 98 -6.21 -8.37 -14.74
CA GLY A 98 -5.06 -9.05 -15.34
C GLY A 98 -3.70 -8.65 -14.73
N VAL A 99 -3.68 -7.93 -13.61
CA VAL A 99 -2.47 -7.59 -12.84
C VAL A 99 -2.48 -8.30 -11.50
N ILE A 100 -1.37 -8.91 -11.13
CA ILE A 100 -1.10 -9.41 -9.78
C ILE A 100 -0.24 -8.38 -9.06
N TYR A 101 -0.72 -7.90 -7.92
CA TYR A 101 0.02 -7.07 -6.98
C TYR A 101 0.48 -7.95 -5.81
N MET A 102 1.79 -8.07 -5.65
CA MET A 102 2.41 -8.97 -4.67
C MET A 102 3.17 -8.16 -3.61
N PRO A 103 2.70 -8.13 -2.35
CA PRO A 103 3.50 -7.62 -1.25
C PRO A 103 4.65 -8.58 -0.94
N ASN A 104 5.82 -8.01 -0.76
CA ASN A 104 7.06 -8.70 -0.43
C ASN A 104 7.55 -8.26 0.96
N SER A 105 8.59 -8.93 1.46
CA SER A 105 9.27 -8.52 2.69
C SER A 105 9.85 -7.10 2.57
N SER A 106 9.85 -6.37 3.69
CA SER A 106 10.47 -5.04 3.81
C SER A 106 9.92 -4.02 2.81
N ASP A 107 8.58 -3.86 2.82
CA ASP A 107 7.82 -2.87 2.06
C ASP A 107 8.12 -2.78 0.56
N ALA A 108 8.50 -3.90 -0.04
CA ALA A 108 8.53 -4.05 -1.48
C ALA A 108 7.16 -4.49 -2.00
N ILE A 109 6.69 -3.89 -3.08
CA ILE A 109 5.45 -4.28 -3.76
C ILE A 109 5.75 -4.41 -5.26
N GLN A 110 5.34 -5.51 -5.86
CA GLN A 110 5.50 -5.76 -7.29
C GLN A 110 4.14 -5.81 -7.97
N ALA A 111 4.00 -5.17 -9.13
CA ALA A 111 2.93 -5.47 -10.07
C ALA A 111 3.45 -6.36 -11.19
N ILE A 112 2.69 -7.40 -11.49
CA ILE A 112 3.08 -8.51 -12.35
C ILE A 112 1.94 -8.74 -13.35
N ASP A 113 2.28 -8.99 -14.61
CA ASP A 113 1.30 -9.47 -15.59
C ASP A 113 0.81 -10.87 -15.22
N ALA A 114 -0.49 -11.03 -14.99
CA ALA A 114 -1.06 -12.29 -14.50
C ALA A 114 -0.92 -13.44 -15.51
N VAL A 115 -0.82 -13.13 -16.81
CA VAL A 115 -0.74 -14.13 -17.89
C VAL A 115 0.71 -14.54 -18.13
N THR A 116 1.64 -13.59 -18.21
CA THR A 116 3.03 -13.88 -18.58
C THR A 116 3.98 -14.04 -17.39
N GLY A 117 3.66 -13.47 -16.22
CA GLY A 117 4.57 -13.38 -15.08
C GLY A 117 5.61 -12.26 -15.20
N ASP A 118 5.50 -11.40 -16.22
CA ASP A 118 6.42 -10.29 -16.43
C ASP A 118 6.21 -9.17 -15.40
N LEU A 119 7.29 -8.49 -15.02
CA LEU A 119 7.21 -7.34 -14.12
C LEU A 119 6.60 -6.16 -14.88
N LYS A 120 5.60 -5.51 -14.29
CA LYS A 120 5.10 -4.21 -14.75
C LYS A 120 5.84 -3.09 -14.03
N TRP A 121 5.88 -3.13 -12.70
CA TRP A 121 6.62 -2.20 -11.87
C TRP A 121 7.00 -2.83 -10.53
N GLU A 122 8.00 -2.24 -9.85
CA GLU A 122 8.37 -2.58 -8.48
C GLU A 122 8.55 -1.30 -7.67
N TYR A 123 7.86 -1.21 -6.54
CA TYR A 123 8.06 -0.19 -5.52
C TYR A 123 8.92 -0.75 -4.41
N LEU A 124 9.94 0.01 -4.02
CA LEU A 124 10.82 -0.27 -2.90
C LEU A 124 10.80 0.91 -1.94
N ARG A 125 10.31 0.71 -0.72
CA ARG A 125 10.41 1.74 0.30
C ARG A 125 11.87 1.91 0.73
N ASP A 126 12.32 3.15 0.81
CA ASP A 126 13.60 3.51 1.40
C ASP A 126 13.47 3.50 2.92
N LEU A 127 13.78 2.35 3.52
CA LEU A 127 13.63 2.14 4.97
C LEU A 127 14.92 2.53 5.71
N PRO A 128 14.81 3.26 6.82
CA PRO A 128 15.97 3.54 7.66
C PRO A 128 16.65 2.26 8.16
N ASP A 129 17.98 2.24 8.17
CA ASP A 129 18.76 1.07 8.59
C ASP A 129 18.43 0.58 10.02
N ASP A 130 18.01 1.50 10.90
CA ASP A 130 17.71 1.26 12.31
C ASP A 130 16.25 0.85 12.57
N VAL A 131 15.35 0.87 11.57
CA VAL A 131 13.90 0.72 11.79
C VAL A 131 13.56 -0.55 12.57
N TYR A 132 14.22 -1.66 12.23
CA TYR A 132 13.95 -2.97 12.82
C TYR A 132 14.48 -3.16 14.24
N ASP A 133 15.35 -2.26 14.72
CA ASP A 133 15.75 -2.21 16.13
C ASP A 133 14.58 -1.74 17.01
N PHE A 134 13.62 -1.00 16.43
CA PHE A 134 12.46 -0.43 17.12
C PHE A 134 11.19 -1.25 16.92
N VAL A 135 10.80 -1.54 15.68
CA VAL A 135 9.54 -2.24 15.35
C VAL A 135 9.66 -3.76 15.39
N GLY A 136 10.89 -4.27 15.52
CA GLY A 136 11.18 -5.70 15.58
C GLY A 136 11.15 -6.40 14.22
N GLY A 137 11.72 -7.60 14.18
CA GLY A 137 11.99 -8.27 12.92
C GLY A 137 10.76 -8.76 12.14
N ASN A 138 9.65 -9.00 12.83
CA ASN A 138 8.39 -9.45 12.23
C ASN A 138 7.70 -8.34 11.41
N ALA A 139 8.07 -7.07 11.61
CA ALA A 139 7.52 -5.97 10.83
C ALA A 139 7.77 -6.18 9.32
N ARG A 140 8.94 -6.75 9.00
CA ARG A 140 9.32 -7.13 7.63
C ARG A 140 8.27 -7.95 6.88
N ASN A 141 7.40 -8.67 7.59
CA ASN A 141 6.40 -9.54 6.97
C ASN A 141 5.22 -8.70 6.50
N ASN A 142 4.75 -8.94 5.27
CA ASN A 142 3.62 -8.20 4.71
C ASN A 142 2.60 -9.18 4.13
N ARG A 143 1.53 -9.46 4.89
CA ARG A 143 0.54 -10.50 4.53
C ARG A 143 -0.43 -10.08 3.43
N ASN A 144 -0.70 -8.79 3.30
CA ASN A 144 -1.74 -8.30 2.42
C ASN A 144 -1.56 -6.80 2.11
N ILE A 145 -2.07 -6.41 0.95
CA ILE A 145 -2.27 -5.04 0.50
C ILE A 145 -3.73 -4.89 0.10
N ALA A 146 -4.26 -3.67 0.11
CA ALA A 146 -5.61 -3.41 -0.38
C ALA A 146 -5.59 -2.53 -1.62
N ILE A 147 -6.69 -2.54 -2.37
CA ILE A 147 -6.91 -1.67 -3.52
C ILE A 147 -8.19 -0.88 -3.34
N TYR A 148 -8.16 0.41 -3.67
CA TYR A 148 -9.35 1.24 -3.72
C TYR A 148 -9.14 2.44 -4.61
N ASP A 149 -10.18 2.84 -5.34
CA ASP A 149 -10.05 3.80 -6.43
C ASP A 149 -8.93 3.32 -7.38
N ARG A 150 -7.90 4.14 -7.62
CA ARG A 150 -6.71 3.76 -8.41
C ARG A 150 -5.48 3.36 -7.57
N PHE A 151 -5.66 3.18 -6.26
CA PHE A 151 -4.54 3.09 -5.33
C PHE A 151 -4.37 1.69 -4.75
N ILE A 152 -3.14 1.19 -4.81
CA ILE A 152 -2.69 0.12 -3.93
C ILE A 152 -2.30 0.77 -2.60
N VAL A 153 -2.99 0.44 -1.52
CA VAL A 153 -2.78 1.04 -0.20
C VAL A 153 -2.16 0.04 0.76
N ASN A 154 -1.20 0.51 1.55
CA ASN A 154 -0.55 -0.28 2.58
C ASN A 154 0.03 0.58 3.71
N THR A 155 0.61 -0.10 4.67
CA THR A 155 1.28 0.47 5.82
C THR A 155 2.74 0.03 5.81
N SER A 156 3.64 0.85 6.33
CA SER A 156 5.09 0.60 6.26
C SER A 156 5.75 0.34 7.62
N ASP A 157 6.95 -0.25 7.54
CA ASP A 157 7.81 -0.67 8.64
C ASP A 157 8.26 0.51 9.49
N ASP A 158 8.35 1.70 8.90
CA ASP A 158 8.67 2.98 9.55
C ASP A 158 7.42 3.80 9.94
N ASP A 159 6.27 3.13 10.07
CA ASP A 159 5.02 3.68 10.62
C ASP A 159 4.32 4.74 9.77
N TYR A 160 4.24 4.53 8.45
CA TYR A 160 3.38 5.31 7.55
C TYR A 160 2.17 4.49 7.08
N ALA A 161 1.08 5.19 6.75
CA ALA A 161 0.11 4.73 5.75
C ALA A 161 0.52 5.32 4.40
N PHE A 162 0.39 4.57 3.31
CA PHE A 162 0.74 5.05 1.98
C PHE A 162 -0.13 4.44 0.88
N ALA A 163 -0.15 5.13 -0.25
CA ALA A 163 -0.73 4.66 -1.50
C ALA A 163 0.25 4.73 -2.65
N LEU A 164 0.21 3.72 -3.49
CA LEU A 164 0.87 3.69 -4.78
C LEU A 164 -0.19 3.77 -5.88
N ASP A 165 0.10 4.48 -6.96
CA ASP A 165 -0.69 4.35 -8.18
C ASP A 165 -0.61 2.91 -8.70
N ALA A 166 -1.76 2.28 -8.93
CA ALA A 166 -1.83 0.87 -9.31
C ALA A 166 -1.22 0.58 -10.70
N THR A 167 -1.07 1.59 -11.57
CA THR A 167 -0.51 1.42 -12.92
C THR A 167 0.98 1.71 -12.99
N THR A 168 1.49 2.65 -12.18
CA THR A 168 2.90 3.07 -12.24
C THR A 168 3.74 2.60 -11.06
N GLY A 169 3.12 2.29 -9.92
CA GLY A 169 3.82 2.01 -8.66
C GLY A 169 4.39 3.26 -7.97
N GLU A 170 4.11 4.45 -8.50
CA GLU A 170 4.58 5.71 -7.92
C GLU A 170 3.81 6.04 -6.64
N LEU A 171 4.52 6.57 -5.64
CA LEU A 171 3.92 7.03 -4.39
C LEU A 171 2.95 8.18 -4.65
N ALA A 172 1.65 7.96 -4.39
CA ALA A 172 0.60 8.95 -4.58
C ALA A 172 0.41 9.81 -3.33
N TRP A 173 0.43 9.20 -2.15
CA TRP A 173 0.39 9.87 -0.86
C TRP A 173 1.03 8.98 0.21
N GLU A 174 1.51 9.62 1.28
CA GLU A 174 1.84 8.94 2.54
C GLU A 174 1.47 9.83 3.73
N THR A 175 1.17 9.22 4.86
CA THR A 175 0.82 9.88 6.11
C THR A 175 1.50 9.16 7.26
N GLN A 176 2.29 9.91 8.03
CA GLN A 176 2.98 9.38 9.19
C GLN A 176 1.96 9.04 10.28
N ILE A 177 1.97 7.79 10.75
CA ILE A 177 1.10 7.32 11.83
C ILE A 177 1.79 7.53 13.18
N PHE A 178 3.08 7.20 13.26
CA PHE A 178 3.94 7.40 14.41
C PHE A 178 5.37 7.75 13.99
N ASP A 179 6.11 8.38 14.90
CA ASP A 179 7.57 8.32 14.86
C ASP A 179 8.00 6.99 15.48
N TYR A 180 8.50 6.06 14.65
CA TYR A 180 8.89 4.71 15.11
C TYR A 180 9.99 4.72 16.18
N ARG A 181 10.78 5.79 16.31
CA ARG A 181 11.80 5.92 17.37
C ARG A 181 11.20 6.32 18.72
N VAL A 182 10.02 6.94 18.70
CA VAL A 182 9.32 7.45 19.91
C VAL A 182 8.19 6.51 20.31
N THR A 183 7.38 6.07 19.36
CA THR A 183 6.18 5.25 19.55
C THR A 183 6.20 4.09 18.56
N PRO A 184 7.11 3.11 18.71
CA PRO A 184 7.24 2.02 17.74
C PRO A 184 5.96 1.20 17.63
N ALA A 185 5.49 1.01 16.40
CA ALA A 185 4.41 0.11 16.05
C ALA A 185 4.79 -0.69 14.79
N GLY A 186 4.84 -2.01 14.90
CA GLY A 186 4.99 -2.86 13.72
C GLY A 186 3.66 -2.99 12.97
N HIS A 187 3.70 -3.11 11.65
CA HIS A 187 2.62 -3.73 10.89
C HIS A 187 3.05 -5.14 10.49
N SER A 188 2.09 -5.99 10.09
CA SER A 188 2.43 -7.23 9.37
C SER A 188 1.27 -7.82 8.58
N SER A 189 0.04 -7.41 8.91
CA SER A 189 -1.19 -7.80 8.21
C SER A 189 -1.47 -7.02 6.93
N GLY A 190 -1.07 -5.74 6.88
CA GLY A 190 -1.64 -4.78 5.94
C GLY A 190 -3.08 -4.37 6.28
N PRO A 191 -3.69 -3.49 5.46
CA PRO A 191 -5.02 -2.93 5.69
C PRO A 191 -6.16 -3.71 5.02
N ILE A 192 -7.40 -3.40 5.40
CA ILE A 192 -8.57 -3.57 4.53
C ILE A 192 -9.07 -2.20 4.06
N VAL A 193 -9.89 -2.17 3.01
CA VAL A 193 -10.68 -0.97 2.68
C VAL A 193 -12.16 -1.26 2.84
N ALA A 194 -12.87 -0.39 3.57
CA ALA A 194 -14.31 -0.44 3.74
C ALA A 194 -14.89 0.97 3.86
N ASP A 195 -15.98 1.25 3.14
CA ASP A 195 -16.60 2.59 3.04
C ASP A 195 -15.58 3.69 2.70
N GLY A 196 -14.67 3.39 1.77
CA GLY A 196 -13.55 4.26 1.36
C GLY A 196 -12.46 4.50 2.42
N LYS A 197 -12.44 3.73 3.50
CA LYS A 197 -11.46 3.88 4.60
C LYS A 197 -10.47 2.74 4.57
N MET A 198 -9.19 3.07 4.48
CA MET A 198 -8.09 2.15 4.73
C MET A 198 -7.97 1.93 6.24
N ILE A 199 -8.37 0.77 6.71
CA ILE A 199 -8.34 0.40 8.14
C ILE A 199 -7.19 -0.57 8.37
N SER A 200 -6.32 -0.24 9.32
CA SER A 200 -5.18 -1.08 9.68
C SER A 200 -4.99 -1.14 11.19
N GLY A 201 -4.60 -2.32 11.67
CA GLY A 201 -4.13 -2.52 13.03
C GLY A 201 -2.61 -2.47 13.15
N ARG A 202 -2.10 -2.53 14.39
CA ARG A 202 -0.67 -2.54 14.68
C ARG A 202 -0.27 -3.62 15.68
N SER A 203 0.96 -4.11 15.55
CA SER A 203 1.69 -4.80 16.61
C SER A 203 2.42 -3.75 17.45
N CYS A 204 2.12 -3.68 18.74
CA CYS A 204 2.89 -2.87 19.69
C CYS A 204 4.04 -3.67 20.35
N ARG A 205 4.44 -4.81 19.79
CA ARG A 205 5.72 -5.48 20.13
C ARG A 205 6.86 -4.93 19.27
N PRO A 206 8.13 -4.98 19.73
CA PRO A 206 8.57 -5.44 21.06
C PRO A 206 8.57 -4.34 22.14
N ALA A 207 8.63 -3.07 21.75
CA ALA A 207 8.85 -1.93 22.66
C ALA A 207 7.69 -0.91 22.66
N GLY A 208 6.62 -1.18 21.92
CA GLY A 208 5.47 -0.31 21.81
C GLY A 208 4.66 -0.23 23.11
N GLY A 209 4.26 0.98 23.48
CA GLY A 209 3.41 1.26 24.63
C GLY A 209 1.91 1.15 24.32
N PRO A 210 1.04 1.48 25.29
CA PRO A 210 -0.41 1.47 25.08
C PRO A 210 -0.87 2.43 23.97
N GLU A 211 -0.08 3.46 23.66
CA GLU A 211 -0.37 4.41 22.59
C GLU A 211 -0.12 3.83 21.19
N SER A 212 0.78 2.86 21.02
CA SER A 212 1.02 2.20 19.72
C SER A 212 0.13 0.99 19.47
N CYS A 213 -0.55 0.48 20.51
CA CYS A 213 -1.57 -0.57 20.38
C CYS A 213 -2.90 0.04 19.88
N VAL A 214 -2.98 0.32 18.58
CA VAL A 214 -4.13 1.00 17.96
C VAL A 214 -4.63 0.33 16.70
N ILE A 215 -5.91 0.58 16.43
CA ILE A 215 -6.51 0.49 15.09
C ILE A 215 -6.64 1.92 14.57
N VAL A 216 -6.24 2.15 13.33
CA VAL A 216 -6.32 3.44 12.65
C VAL A 216 -7.09 3.30 11.35
N ALA A 217 -7.82 4.34 10.98
CA ALA A 217 -8.43 4.45 9.66
C ALA A 217 -8.01 5.74 8.98
N HIS A 218 -7.60 5.61 7.73
CA HIS A 218 -7.30 6.73 6.84
C HIS A 218 -8.31 6.74 5.69
N ASP A 219 -8.59 7.91 5.13
CA ASP A 219 -9.25 7.99 3.83
C ASP A 219 -8.35 7.32 2.78
N ALA A 220 -8.86 6.33 2.06
CA ALA A 220 -8.04 5.53 1.15
C ALA A 220 -7.57 6.30 -0.10
N ARG A 221 -8.15 7.46 -0.39
CA ARG A 221 -7.77 8.32 -1.53
C ARG A 221 -6.79 9.43 -1.14
N THR A 222 -6.88 9.95 0.09
CA THR A 222 -6.09 11.11 0.51
C THR A 222 -5.02 10.80 1.55
N GLY A 223 -5.16 9.69 2.28
CA GLY A 223 -4.30 9.36 3.41
C GLY A 223 -4.66 10.08 4.72
N GLU A 224 -5.68 10.94 4.73
CA GLU A 224 -6.10 11.65 5.96
C GLU A 224 -6.54 10.67 7.05
N GLU A 225 -5.96 10.75 8.25
CA GLU A 225 -6.42 9.96 9.40
C GLU A 225 -7.81 10.42 9.83
N LEU A 226 -8.79 9.53 9.74
CA LEU A 226 -10.19 9.80 10.06
C LEU A 226 -10.50 9.48 11.52
N TRP A 227 -9.92 8.41 12.04
CA TRP A 227 -10.07 8.00 13.43
C TRP A 227 -8.98 7.04 13.88
N ARG A 228 -8.83 6.95 15.19
CA ARG A 228 -7.93 6.04 15.89
C ARG A 228 -8.60 5.48 17.13
N ARG A 229 -8.36 4.19 17.40
CA ARG A 229 -8.89 3.49 18.56
C ARG A 229 -7.78 2.71 19.26
N ARG A 230 -7.49 3.07 20.51
CA ARG A 230 -6.64 2.26 21.41
C ARG A 230 -7.33 0.97 21.81
N THR A 231 -6.55 -0.09 21.93
CA THR A 231 -7.00 -1.39 22.45
C THR A 231 -6.77 -1.54 23.95
N VAL A 232 -5.83 -0.75 24.50
CA VAL A 232 -5.58 -0.67 25.94
C VAL A 232 -6.41 0.47 26.54
N PRO A 233 -7.23 0.23 27.57
CA PRO A 233 -7.98 1.28 28.25
C PRO A 233 -7.03 2.21 29.01
N ALA A 234 -7.26 3.51 28.91
CA ALA A 234 -6.58 4.51 29.71
C ALA A 234 -7.09 4.53 31.17
N PRO A 235 -6.36 5.13 32.12
CA PRO A 235 -6.82 5.27 33.50
C PRO A 235 -8.24 5.89 33.58
N GLY A 236 -9.15 5.19 34.25
CA GLY A 236 -10.56 5.59 34.39
C GLY A 236 -11.49 5.26 33.22
N GLU A 237 -10.99 4.70 32.11
CA GLU A 237 -11.84 4.16 31.03
C GLU A 237 -12.38 2.77 31.41
N PRO A 238 -13.54 2.34 30.87
CA PRO A 238 -14.06 0.99 31.10
C PRO A 238 -13.03 -0.09 30.75
N GLY A 239 -12.77 -0.99 31.70
CA GLY A 239 -11.77 -2.06 31.57
C GLY A 239 -10.43 -1.74 32.25
N ASP A 240 -10.16 -0.49 32.63
CA ASP A 240 -8.96 -0.09 33.40
C ASP A 240 -8.84 -0.87 34.71
N GLU A 241 -9.97 -1.10 35.39
CA GLU A 241 -10.05 -1.83 36.66
C GLU A 241 -9.57 -3.29 36.56
N THR A 242 -9.48 -3.84 35.35
CA THR A 242 -9.08 -5.22 35.09
C THR A 242 -7.56 -5.40 34.95
N TRP A 243 -6.79 -4.30 34.88
CA TRP A 243 -5.33 -4.33 34.71
C TRP A 243 -4.53 -4.57 36.00
N GLY A 244 -5.21 -4.85 37.13
CA GLY A 244 -4.54 -5.25 38.37
C GLY A 244 -3.57 -4.21 38.96
N GLY A 245 -3.78 -2.92 38.65
CA GLY A 245 -2.90 -1.83 39.11
C GLY A 245 -1.62 -1.66 38.29
N VAL A 246 -1.46 -2.35 37.15
CA VAL A 246 -0.34 -2.11 36.23
C VAL A 246 -0.39 -0.66 35.72
N PRO A 247 0.70 0.12 35.89
CA PRO A 247 0.77 1.49 35.38
C PRO A 247 0.52 1.53 33.88
N PHE A 248 -0.17 2.57 33.39
CA PHE A 248 -0.64 2.64 32.02
C PHE A 248 0.49 2.47 31.00
N GLU A 249 1.62 3.14 31.23
CA GLU A 249 2.82 3.08 30.37
C GLU A 249 3.47 1.69 30.28
N GLN A 250 3.13 0.77 31.18
CA GLN A 250 3.63 -0.61 31.19
C GLN A 250 2.65 -1.60 30.55
N ARG A 251 1.49 -1.13 30.08
CA ARG A 251 0.47 -1.96 29.42
C ARG A 251 0.82 -2.10 27.93
N ILE A 252 1.35 -3.25 27.57
CA ILE A 252 1.92 -3.50 26.23
C ILE A 252 1.31 -4.74 25.58
N HIS A 253 1.61 -4.95 24.30
CA HIS A 253 1.33 -6.18 23.53
C HIS A 253 -0.14 -6.48 23.14
N VAL A 254 -1.10 -5.59 23.45
CA VAL A 254 -2.51 -5.75 23.03
C VAL A 254 -2.72 -5.26 21.58
N GLY A 255 -1.90 -5.73 20.65
CA GLY A 255 -1.95 -5.33 19.24
C GLY A 255 -3.11 -5.95 18.46
N THR A 256 -3.29 -5.49 17.22
CA THR A 256 -4.30 -5.97 16.25
C THR A 256 -3.61 -6.28 14.92
N TRP A 257 -2.66 -7.21 14.97
CA TRP A 257 -1.72 -7.50 13.89
C TRP A 257 -2.25 -8.41 12.76
N MET A 258 -3.56 -8.69 12.76
CA MET A 258 -4.27 -9.47 11.74
C MET A 258 -5.25 -8.58 10.98
N PRO A 259 -5.46 -8.79 9.66
CA PRO A 259 -6.46 -8.03 8.92
C PRO A 259 -7.86 -8.27 9.50
N PRO A 260 -8.69 -7.23 9.68
CA PRO A 260 -10.07 -7.40 10.11
C PRO A 260 -10.97 -7.91 8.97
N SER A 261 -12.20 -8.31 9.31
CA SER A 261 -13.30 -8.47 8.36
C SER A 261 -14.31 -7.32 8.50
N TYR A 262 -15.18 -7.16 7.51
CA TYR A 262 -16.21 -6.13 7.48
C TYR A 262 -17.53 -6.67 6.96
N ASP A 263 -18.61 -6.31 7.66
CA ASP A 263 -19.98 -6.57 7.21
C ASP A 263 -20.57 -5.27 6.67
N PRO A 264 -20.84 -5.18 5.35
CA PRO A 264 -21.36 -3.96 4.73
C PRO A 264 -22.82 -3.65 5.08
N ASP A 265 -23.62 -4.66 5.47
CA ASP A 265 -25.02 -4.45 5.86
C ASP A 265 -25.11 -3.87 7.28
N LEU A 266 -24.28 -4.39 8.19
CA LEU A 266 -24.18 -3.89 9.56
C LEU A 266 -23.28 -2.66 9.70
N ARG A 267 -22.41 -2.43 8.70
CA ARG A 267 -21.33 -1.44 8.72
C ARG A 267 -20.42 -1.59 9.93
N LEU A 268 -20.06 -2.85 10.21
CA LEU A 268 -19.24 -3.24 11.36
C LEU A 268 -17.94 -3.88 10.91
N ILE A 269 -16.84 -3.41 11.52
CA ILE A 269 -15.51 -4.02 11.40
C ILE A 269 -15.33 -5.00 12.57
N TYR A 270 -14.87 -6.21 12.27
CA TYR A 270 -14.56 -7.23 13.27
C TYR A 270 -13.05 -7.42 13.35
N GLN A 271 -12.47 -7.10 14.50
CA GLN A 271 -11.03 -7.16 14.75
C GLN A 271 -10.74 -7.95 16.01
N GLY A 272 -9.80 -8.90 15.92
CA GLY A 272 -9.21 -9.56 17.10
C GLY A 272 -8.04 -8.76 17.66
N THR A 273 -7.95 -8.71 18.99
CA THR A 273 -6.79 -8.17 19.74
C THR A 273 -5.92 -9.31 20.29
N SER A 274 -4.61 -9.10 20.37
CA SER A 274 -3.66 -10.07 20.93
C SER A 274 -3.51 -9.98 22.44
N VAL A 275 -2.84 -10.99 23.00
CA VAL A 275 -2.19 -11.00 24.32
C VAL A 275 -0.69 -11.19 24.15
#